data_AF-A0A2A8S4V8-F1
#
_entry.id   AF-A0A2A8S4V8-F1
#
_cell.length_a   1.000
_cell.length_b   1.000
_cell.length_c   1.000
_cell.angle_alpha   90.00
_cell.angle_beta   90.00
_cell.angle_gamma   90.00
#
_symmetry.space_group_name_H-M   'P 1'
#
loop_
_entity.id
_entity.type
_entity.pdbx_description
1 polymer ?
#
loop_
_entity_poly.entity_id
_entity_poly.type
_entity_poly.pdbx_seq_one_letter_code
_entity_poly.pdbx_strand_id
1 'polypeptide(L)'
;MRESEGAKMKSKILLTIGTMVVGGSVLTACAVTKSDEKVKSSPKVEAVKNVADPNKEWKDLSMNSDGAAVDFPTNAKGWIAYEVDKFSKPDPKGADANFDEGYDYYLKAKSVSYVMGRYIRVKGVDLEKDFENLRALAGRIEHEQFVRTANIDPEGKAVEKTEFVGQWKPTSKSMRKTYEYMTKLLNDINVAINNDGKGKTFGVSHQLDGEATSEMESFISYSDEDSETEN
;
A
#
# COMPACT_ATOMS: atom_id res chain seq x y z
N MET A 1 41.28 38.92 7.39
CA MET A 1 41.13 39.19 8.84
C MET A 1 39.96 40.13 9.07
N ARG A 2 38.81 39.57 9.45
CA ARG A 2 37.87 40.05 10.49
C ARG A 2 36.59 39.25 10.33
N GLU A 3 36.50 38.25 11.19
CA GLU A 3 35.27 37.52 11.50
C GLU A 3 34.27 38.48 12.17
N SER A 4 32.97 38.25 11.93
CA SER A 4 31.97 38.56 12.95
C SER A 4 30.94 37.45 12.97
N GLU A 5 31.04 36.63 14.02
CA GLU A 5 30.08 35.63 14.42
C GLU A 5 28.76 36.29 14.86
N GLY A 6 27.64 35.73 14.41
CA GLY A 6 26.30 36.07 14.86
C GLY A 6 25.60 34.82 15.36
N ALA A 7 25.73 34.56 16.66
CA ALA A 7 25.12 33.44 17.38
C ALA A 7 23.58 33.54 17.41
N LYS A 8 22.88 32.42 17.15
CA LYS A 8 21.50 32.19 17.64
C LYS A 8 21.28 30.76 18.13
N MET A 9 21.37 30.65 19.45
CA MET A 9 20.47 29.97 20.39
C MET A 9 20.04 28.51 20.12
N LYS A 10 20.69 27.59 20.84
CA LYS A 10 20.27 26.20 21.03
C LYS A 10 19.14 26.14 22.06
N SER A 11 17.94 25.69 21.66
CA SER A 11 16.86 25.37 22.58
C SER A 11 17.12 24.01 23.24
N LYS A 12 17.34 24.00 24.55
CA LYS A 12 17.40 22.80 25.39
C LYS A 12 16.09 22.69 26.14
N ILE A 13 15.25 21.72 25.78
CA ILE A 13 14.10 21.32 26.60
C ILE A 13 14.53 20.08 27.39
N LEU A 14 14.77 20.31 28.69
CA LEU A 14 14.89 19.30 29.73
C LEU A 14 13.47 18.93 30.19
N LEU A 15 13.10 17.65 30.10
CA LEU A 15 11.93 17.10 30.78
C LEU A 15 12.39 15.97 31.70
N THR A 16 12.36 16.27 32.99
CA THR A 16 12.83 15.42 34.08
C THR A 16 11.65 14.60 34.63
N ILE A 17 11.80 13.28 34.57
CA ILE A 17 11.45 12.21 35.53
C ILE A 17 10.15 12.35 36.36
N GLY A 18 9.30 11.32 36.26
CA GLY A 18 8.30 10.98 37.27
C GLY A 18 8.03 9.47 37.31
N THR A 19 8.91 8.70 37.95
CA THR A 19 8.70 7.28 38.28
C THR A 19 7.78 7.20 39.50
N MET A 20 6.57 6.65 39.36
CA MET A 20 5.73 6.27 40.50
C MET A 20 5.77 4.74 40.65
N VAL A 21 6.53 4.29 41.65
CA VAL A 21 6.43 2.95 42.23
C VAL A 21 5.63 3.09 43.52
N VAL A 22 4.48 2.42 43.60
CA VAL A 22 3.80 2.03 44.84
C VAL A 22 3.38 0.58 44.56
N GLY A 23 3.98 -0.46 45.16
CA GLY A 23 4.16 -0.66 46.59
C GLY A 23 2.94 -1.42 47.10
N GLY A 24 2.97 -2.75 47.04
CA GLY A 24 1.80 -3.61 47.23
C GLY A 24 1.34 -3.83 48.68
N SER A 25 0.29 -4.63 48.84
CA SER A 25 0.03 -5.47 50.01
C SER A 25 -0.86 -6.64 49.62
N VAL A 26 -0.36 -7.85 49.86
CA VAL A 26 -1.11 -9.11 49.97
C VAL A 26 -1.78 -9.16 51.36
N LEU A 27 -2.69 -10.13 51.56
CA LEU A 27 -3.40 -10.57 52.76
C LEU A 27 -4.86 -10.06 52.77
N THR A 28 -5.90 -10.87 52.96
CA THR A 28 -6.01 -12.07 53.81
C THR A 28 -7.17 -12.95 53.32
N ALA A 29 -6.98 -14.25 53.39
CA ALA A 29 -8.01 -15.27 53.21
C ALA A 29 -9.12 -15.15 54.28
N CYS A 30 -10.38 -15.30 53.86
CA CYS A 30 -11.44 -15.80 54.73
C CYS A 30 -11.96 -17.09 54.11
N ALA A 31 -11.68 -18.20 54.79
CA ALA A 31 -12.28 -19.48 54.49
C ALA A 31 -13.33 -19.81 55.58
N VAL A 32 -14.47 -20.32 55.08
CA VAL A 32 -15.48 -21.18 55.75
C VAL A 32 -16.52 -20.49 56.64
N THR A 33 -17.77 -20.47 56.16
CA THR A 33 -18.80 -21.39 56.67
C THR A 33 -19.92 -21.59 55.64
N LYS A 34 -20.46 -22.82 55.68
CA LYS A 34 -21.32 -23.48 54.70
C LYS A 34 -22.67 -22.78 54.52
N SER A 35 -23.14 -22.74 53.28
CA SER A 35 -24.56 -22.78 52.96
C SER A 35 -24.70 -23.62 51.69
N ASP A 36 -25.39 -24.74 51.81
CA ASP A 36 -25.74 -25.63 50.70
C ASP A 36 -26.62 -24.87 49.71
N GLU A 37 -26.01 -24.41 48.61
CA GLU A 37 -26.76 -23.96 47.44
C GLU A 37 -26.33 -24.77 46.21
N LYS A 38 -27.35 -25.36 45.59
CA LYS A 38 -27.28 -26.38 44.57
C LYS A 38 -26.84 -25.73 43.24
N VAL A 39 -25.54 -25.59 43.01
CA VAL A 39 -24.99 -25.14 41.72
C VAL A 39 -25.03 -26.28 40.70
N LYS A 40 -25.90 -26.17 39.70
CA LYS A 40 -25.87 -26.92 38.42
C LYS A 40 -26.83 -26.19 37.46
N SER A 41 -26.45 -25.64 36.32
CA SER A 41 -25.29 -25.82 35.44
C SER A 41 -24.95 -24.49 34.76
N SER A 42 -23.67 -24.15 34.66
CA SER A 42 -23.20 -23.14 33.72
C SER A 42 -23.61 -23.53 32.29
N PRO A 43 -24.04 -22.59 31.43
CA PRO A 43 -24.16 -22.87 30.01
C PRO A 43 -22.76 -23.23 29.51
N LYS A 44 -22.66 -24.39 28.87
CA LYS A 44 -21.50 -24.75 28.08
C LYS A 44 -21.35 -23.64 27.04
N VAL A 45 -20.36 -22.76 27.22
CA VAL A 45 -19.94 -21.83 26.17
C VAL A 45 -19.53 -22.72 25.02
N GLU A 46 -20.40 -22.85 24.02
CA GLU A 46 -20.01 -23.40 22.74
C GLU A 46 -18.87 -22.51 22.27
N ALA A 47 -17.67 -23.10 22.19
CA ALA A 47 -16.58 -22.49 21.47
C ALA A 47 -17.10 -22.28 20.05
N VAL A 48 -17.50 -21.04 19.74
CA VAL A 48 -17.71 -20.59 18.38
C VAL A 48 -16.41 -20.89 17.67
N LYS A 49 -16.40 -21.95 16.85
CA LYS A 49 -15.33 -22.13 15.88
C LYS A 49 -15.35 -20.84 15.07
N ASN A 50 -14.33 -20.01 15.21
CA ASN A 50 -14.02 -19.01 14.20
C ASN A 50 -13.83 -19.80 12.92
N VAL A 51 -14.88 -19.90 12.11
CA VAL A 51 -14.78 -20.41 10.75
C VAL A 51 -13.98 -19.33 10.04
N ALA A 52 -12.70 -19.61 9.77
CA ALA A 52 -11.90 -18.75 8.93
C ALA A 52 -12.67 -18.55 7.61
N ASP A 53 -12.86 -17.30 7.20
CA ASP A 53 -13.51 -17.01 5.93
C ASP A 53 -12.64 -17.57 4.79
N PRO A 54 -13.14 -18.57 4.02
CA PRO A 54 -12.36 -19.19 2.97
C PRO A 54 -11.95 -18.20 1.86
N ASN A 55 -12.66 -17.07 1.71
CA ASN A 55 -12.29 -16.05 0.73
C ASN A 55 -11.00 -15.30 1.12
N LYS A 56 -10.65 -15.30 2.42
CA LYS A 56 -9.46 -14.67 2.97
C LYS A 56 -8.24 -15.60 2.95
N GLU A 57 -8.41 -16.88 2.69
CA GLU A 57 -7.28 -17.79 2.51
C GLU A 57 -6.56 -17.52 1.19
N TRP A 58 -5.23 -17.49 1.23
CA TRP A 58 -4.42 -17.26 0.04
C TRP A 58 -3.08 -18.01 0.12
N LYS A 59 -2.43 -18.15 -1.03
CA LYS A 59 -1.12 -18.78 -1.20
C LYS A 59 -0.21 -17.89 -2.03
N ASP A 60 1.04 -17.81 -1.60
CA ASP A 60 2.09 -17.22 -2.41
C ASP A 60 2.54 -18.26 -3.46
N LEU A 61 2.40 -17.91 -4.73
CA LEU A 61 2.86 -18.70 -5.88
C LEU A 61 4.04 -18.02 -6.59
N SER A 62 4.65 -17.02 -5.96
CA SER A 62 5.80 -16.30 -6.50
C SER A 62 6.96 -17.27 -6.71
N MET A 63 7.65 -17.09 -7.83
CA MET A 63 8.78 -17.93 -8.19
C MET A 63 10.07 -17.17 -7.96
N ASN A 64 11.10 -17.89 -7.53
CA ASN A 64 12.45 -17.36 -7.69
C ASN A 64 12.69 -17.22 -9.19
N SER A 65 13.15 -16.05 -9.61
CA SER A 65 13.64 -15.81 -10.97
C SER A 65 14.54 -16.98 -11.41
N ASP A 66 14.50 -17.35 -12.69
CA ASP A 66 15.20 -18.51 -13.29
C ASP A 66 16.76 -18.41 -13.22
N GLY A 67 17.33 -18.12 -12.06
CA GLY A 67 18.75 -17.85 -11.83
C GLY A 67 19.17 -16.38 -12.00
N ALA A 68 18.28 -15.49 -12.44
CA ALA A 68 18.60 -14.07 -12.60
C ALA A 68 18.52 -13.34 -11.25
N ALA A 69 19.62 -12.78 -10.75
CA ALA A 69 19.57 -11.91 -9.58
C ALA A 69 18.67 -10.70 -9.88
N VAL A 70 17.57 -10.55 -9.13
CA VAL A 70 16.70 -9.38 -9.16
C VAL A 70 16.95 -8.54 -7.91
N ASP A 71 16.73 -7.23 -8.01
CA ASP A 71 16.99 -6.24 -6.97
C ASP A 71 15.75 -5.95 -6.08
N PHE A 72 14.75 -6.84 -6.13
CA PHE A 72 13.53 -6.76 -5.34
C PHE A 72 13.16 -8.12 -4.70
N PRO A 73 12.37 -8.15 -3.62
CA PRO A 73 11.94 -9.41 -3.01
C PRO A 73 11.06 -10.25 -3.94
N THR A 74 11.28 -11.57 -4.00
CA THR A 74 10.57 -12.51 -4.89
C THR A 74 9.40 -13.23 -4.22
N ASN A 75 8.85 -12.69 -3.13
CA ASN A 75 7.64 -13.17 -2.48
C ASN A 75 6.66 -12.02 -2.27
N ALA A 76 5.36 -12.32 -2.23
CA ALA A 76 4.29 -11.31 -2.22
C ALA A 76 4.41 -10.36 -1.03
N LYS A 77 4.66 -10.89 0.16
CA LYS A 77 4.82 -10.11 1.40
C LYS A 77 5.95 -9.09 1.30
N GLY A 78 7.14 -9.57 0.95
CA GLY A 78 8.33 -8.74 0.81
C GLY A 78 8.19 -7.72 -0.32
N TRP A 79 7.62 -8.12 -1.45
CA TRP A 79 7.46 -7.23 -2.59
C TRP A 79 6.44 -6.11 -2.32
N ILE A 80 5.31 -6.41 -1.69
CA ILE A 80 4.34 -5.37 -1.28
C ILE A 80 4.97 -4.37 -0.31
N ALA A 81 5.72 -4.83 0.69
CA ALA A 81 6.41 -3.93 1.61
C ALA A 81 7.45 -3.05 0.89
N TYR A 82 8.17 -3.62 -0.08
CA TYR A 82 9.10 -2.91 -0.93
C TYR A 82 8.41 -1.84 -1.79
N GLU A 83 7.28 -2.15 -2.44
CA GLU A 83 6.54 -1.19 -3.26
C GLU A 83 5.92 -0.08 -2.40
N VAL A 84 5.41 -0.37 -1.20
CA VAL A 84 4.92 0.68 -0.28
C VAL A 84 6.03 1.67 0.08
N ASP A 85 7.24 1.18 0.41
CA ASP A 85 8.40 2.05 0.67
C ASP A 85 8.78 2.86 -0.58
N LYS A 86 8.80 2.22 -1.76
CA LYS A 86 9.12 2.86 -3.03
C LYS A 86 8.13 3.96 -3.39
N PHE A 87 6.83 3.73 -3.28
CA PHE A 87 5.79 4.71 -3.61
C PHE A 87 5.78 5.91 -2.66
N SER A 88 6.29 5.75 -1.42
CA SER A 88 6.42 6.83 -0.44
C SER A 88 7.53 7.85 -0.74
N LYS A 89 8.40 7.54 -1.71
CA LYS A 89 9.57 8.36 -2.09
C LYS A 89 9.49 8.72 -3.57
N PRO A 90 10.09 9.84 -4.01
CA PRO A 90 10.31 10.08 -5.44
C PRO A 90 11.17 8.97 -6.05
N ASP A 91 10.91 8.56 -7.29
CA ASP A 91 11.76 7.64 -8.02
C ASP A 91 13.14 8.28 -8.24
N PRO A 92 14.26 7.58 -7.94
CA PRO A 92 15.60 8.13 -8.12
C PRO A 92 15.89 8.62 -9.54
N LYS A 93 15.33 7.97 -10.57
CA LYS A 93 15.48 8.43 -11.95
C LYS A 93 14.76 9.76 -12.19
N GLY A 94 13.69 10.06 -11.44
CA GLY A 94 12.96 11.32 -11.46
C GLY A 94 13.60 12.42 -10.64
N ALA A 95 14.13 12.07 -9.47
CA ALA A 95 14.72 13.02 -8.54
C ALA A 95 15.98 13.72 -9.08
N ASP A 96 16.79 13.01 -9.87
CA ASP A 96 18.05 13.56 -10.42
C ASP A 96 17.85 14.36 -11.73
N ALA A 97 16.66 14.32 -12.33
CA ALA A 97 16.46 14.78 -13.71
C ALA A 97 15.30 15.78 -13.90
N ASN A 98 14.71 16.29 -12.80
CA ASN A 98 13.68 17.33 -12.81
C ASN A 98 12.45 16.95 -13.66
N PHE A 99 12.06 15.67 -13.66
CA PHE A 99 10.90 15.18 -14.38
C PHE A 99 9.59 15.54 -13.66
N ASP A 100 8.49 15.60 -14.40
CA ASP A 100 7.18 15.84 -13.80
C ASP A 100 6.65 14.64 -13.01
N GLU A 101 5.66 14.92 -12.15
CA GLU A 101 5.01 13.91 -11.31
C GLU A 101 4.40 12.75 -12.10
N GLY A 102 3.93 12.97 -13.34
CA GLY A 102 3.33 11.92 -14.13
C GLY A 102 4.37 10.89 -14.58
N TYR A 103 5.60 11.32 -14.85
CA TYR A 103 6.67 10.38 -15.18
C TYR A 103 7.13 9.57 -13.97
N ASP A 104 7.16 10.16 -12.77
CA ASP A 104 7.36 9.41 -11.52
C ASP A 104 6.30 8.32 -11.34
N TYR A 105 5.02 8.66 -11.57
CA TYR A 105 3.92 7.70 -11.50
C TYR A 105 4.10 6.56 -12.52
N TYR A 106 4.48 6.90 -13.75
CA TYR A 106 4.75 5.92 -14.80
C TYR A 106 5.87 4.95 -14.44
N LEU A 107 7.01 5.44 -13.93
CA LEU A 107 8.14 4.58 -13.56
C LEU A 107 7.77 3.57 -12.45
N LYS A 108 6.96 4.02 -11.49
CA LYS A 108 6.43 3.18 -10.41
C LYS A 108 5.38 2.18 -10.90
N ALA A 109 4.45 2.61 -11.77
CA ALA A 109 3.48 1.72 -12.39
C ALA A 109 4.15 0.64 -13.25
N LYS A 110 5.15 1.02 -14.05
CA LYS A 110 5.93 0.09 -14.87
C LYS A 110 6.63 -0.97 -14.03
N SER A 111 7.16 -0.63 -12.83
CA SER A 111 7.76 -1.65 -11.96
C SER A 111 6.73 -2.65 -11.47
N VAL A 112 5.52 -2.19 -11.13
CA VAL A 112 4.41 -3.07 -10.76
C VAL A 112 4.07 -4.03 -11.91
N SER A 113 3.83 -3.52 -13.11
CA SER A 113 3.47 -4.35 -14.27
C SER A 113 4.55 -5.33 -14.69
N TYR A 114 5.82 -4.94 -14.60
CA TYR A 114 6.97 -5.78 -14.93
C TYR A 114 7.10 -6.97 -13.96
N VAL A 115 6.82 -6.73 -12.68
CA VAL A 115 7.03 -7.73 -11.62
C VAL A 115 5.85 -8.70 -11.51
N MET A 116 4.63 -8.17 -11.60
CA MET A 116 3.41 -8.96 -11.44
C MET A 116 3.20 -9.94 -12.60
N GLY A 117 2.80 -11.16 -12.27
CA GLY A 117 2.53 -12.24 -13.24
C GLY A 117 3.79 -12.98 -13.71
N ARG A 118 4.97 -12.35 -13.62
CA ARG A 118 6.26 -12.99 -13.94
C ARG A 118 6.99 -13.49 -12.69
N TYR A 119 7.13 -12.66 -11.67
CA TYR A 119 7.86 -13.00 -10.45
C TYR A 119 6.91 -13.14 -9.27
N ILE A 120 5.98 -12.19 -9.13
CA ILE A 120 5.02 -12.17 -8.03
C ILE A 120 3.67 -12.69 -8.51
N ARG A 121 3.17 -13.72 -7.82
CA ARG A 121 1.86 -14.30 -8.06
C ARG A 121 1.25 -14.76 -6.74
N VAL A 122 -0.02 -14.46 -6.54
CA VAL A 122 -0.82 -14.98 -5.43
C VAL A 122 -1.95 -15.84 -5.97
N LYS A 123 -2.47 -16.74 -5.15
CA LYS A 123 -3.71 -17.47 -5.40
C LYS A 123 -4.62 -17.35 -4.19
N GLY A 124 -5.86 -16.92 -4.40
CA GLY A 124 -6.86 -16.67 -3.36
C GLY A 124 -8.11 -16.08 -3.97
N VAL A 125 -9.17 -15.85 -3.21
CA VAL A 125 -10.35 -15.16 -3.77
C VAL A 125 -10.13 -13.66 -3.72
N ASP A 126 -9.92 -13.11 -2.54
CA ASP A 126 -9.91 -11.66 -2.35
C ASP A 126 -8.53 -11.04 -2.64
N LEU A 127 -7.45 -11.64 -2.12
CA LEU A 127 -6.10 -11.15 -2.41
C LEU A 127 -5.74 -11.24 -3.91
N GLU A 128 -6.25 -12.24 -4.63
CA GLU A 128 -6.00 -12.36 -6.07
C GLU A 128 -6.65 -11.20 -6.84
N LYS A 129 -7.88 -10.81 -6.49
CA LYS A 129 -8.56 -9.62 -7.03
C LYS A 129 -7.82 -8.33 -6.68
N ASP A 130 -7.31 -8.19 -5.46
CA ASP A 130 -6.51 -7.02 -5.08
C ASP A 130 -5.25 -6.88 -5.95
N PHE A 131 -4.60 -8.00 -6.26
CA PHE A 131 -3.46 -8.02 -7.18
C PHE A 131 -3.89 -7.71 -8.63
N GLU A 132 -5.03 -8.24 -9.09
CA GLU A 132 -5.58 -7.90 -10.41
C GLU A 132 -5.89 -6.41 -10.54
N ASN A 133 -6.54 -5.81 -9.53
CA ASN A 133 -6.84 -4.39 -9.48
C ASN A 133 -5.58 -3.53 -9.48
N LEU A 134 -4.56 -3.92 -8.70
CA LEU A 134 -3.25 -3.25 -8.69
C LEU A 134 -2.60 -3.27 -10.09
N ARG A 135 -2.64 -4.41 -10.79
CA ARG A 135 -2.13 -4.54 -12.16
C ARG A 135 -2.93 -3.69 -13.15
N ALA A 136 -4.25 -3.64 -13.02
CA ALA A 136 -5.13 -2.84 -13.88
C ALA A 136 -4.85 -1.33 -13.74
N LEU A 137 -4.68 -0.85 -12.50
CA LEU A 137 -4.31 0.53 -12.22
C LEU A 137 -2.92 0.86 -12.79
N ALA A 138 -1.93 -0.03 -12.65
CA ALA A 138 -0.61 0.15 -13.24
C ALA A 138 -0.67 0.28 -14.77
N GLY A 139 -1.42 -0.61 -15.43
CA GLY A 139 -1.61 -0.59 -16.89
C GLY A 139 -2.29 0.70 -17.37
N ARG A 140 -3.22 1.28 -16.60
CA ARG A 140 -3.82 2.58 -16.90
C ARG A 140 -2.79 3.71 -16.90
N ILE A 141 -1.91 3.78 -15.89
CA ILE A 141 -0.85 4.80 -15.85
C ILE A 141 0.11 4.66 -17.03
N GLU A 142 0.49 3.43 -17.40
CA GLU A 142 1.32 3.19 -18.60
C GLU A 142 0.63 3.67 -19.88
N HIS A 143 -0.66 3.39 -20.04
CA HIS A 143 -1.44 3.90 -21.16
C HIS A 143 -1.53 5.43 -21.16
N GLU A 144 -1.76 6.06 -20.01
CA GLU A 144 -1.81 7.51 -19.90
C GLU A 144 -0.47 8.15 -20.28
N GLN A 145 0.67 7.56 -19.89
CA GLN A 145 1.98 8.03 -20.34
C GLN A 145 2.17 7.88 -21.86
N PHE A 146 1.66 6.81 -22.46
CA PHE A 146 1.60 6.69 -23.92
C PHE A 146 0.78 7.83 -24.54
N VAL A 147 -0.43 8.10 -24.06
CA VAL A 147 -1.29 9.19 -24.55
C VAL A 147 -0.61 10.56 -24.40
N ARG A 148 0.13 10.77 -23.30
CA ARG A 148 0.88 12.00 -23.05
C ARG A 148 1.99 12.27 -24.06
N THR A 149 2.51 11.21 -24.70
CA THR A 149 3.65 11.28 -25.62
C THR A 149 3.28 11.02 -27.09
N ALA A 150 2.03 10.62 -27.36
CA ALA A 150 1.55 10.27 -28.70
C ALA A 150 1.62 11.40 -29.74
N ASN A 151 1.63 12.67 -29.31
CA ASN A 151 1.84 13.81 -30.22
C ASN A 151 3.29 13.93 -30.72
N ILE A 152 4.24 13.30 -30.04
CA ILE A 152 5.66 13.28 -30.43
C ILE A 152 5.95 12.05 -31.30
N ASP A 153 5.45 10.89 -30.85
CA ASP A 153 5.58 9.63 -31.58
C ASP A 153 4.33 8.76 -31.30
N PRO A 154 3.46 8.55 -32.29
CA PRO A 154 2.23 7.78 -32.11
C PRO A 154 2.48 6.27 -31.95
N GLU A 155 3.70 5.79 -32.19
CA GLU A 155 4.09 4.38 -32.03
C GLU A 155 4.58 4.04 -30.61
N GLY A 156 4.63 5.03 -29.70
CA GLY A 156 4.99 4.82 -28.29
C GLY A 156 6.50 4.76 -28.02
N LYS A 157 7.34 5.02 -29.02
CA LYS A 157 8.81 5.10 -28.85
C LYS A 157 9.24 6.32 -28.05
N ALA A 158 8.35 7.29 -27.82
CA ALA A 158 8.63 8.50 -27.04
C ALA A 158 8.25 8.40 -25.54
N VAL A 159 7.60 7.32 -25.10
CA VAL A 159 7.11 7.13 -23.73
C VAL A 159 8.17 7.39 -22.65
N GLU A 160 9.42 7.01 -22.94
CA GLU A 160 10.56 7.14 -22.03
C GLU A 160 11.64 8.11 -22.51
N LYS A 161 11.38 8.84 -23.60
CA LYS A 161 12.35 9.77 -24.19
C LYS A 161 12.34 11.09 -23.44
N THR A 162 13.15 11.16 -22.40
CA THR A 162 13.20 12.27 -21.46
C THR A 162 13.72 13.57 -22.09
N GLU A 163 14.40 13.51 -23.24
CA GLU A 163 14.74 14.68 -24.04
C GLU A 163 13.50 15.48 -24.51
N PHE A 164 12.30 14.85 -24.48
CA PHE A 164 11.04 15.46 -24.88
C PHE A 164 10.11 15.81 -23.71
N VAL A 165 10.57 15.80 -22.45
CA VAL A 165 9.74 16.12 -21.27
C VAL A 165 8.94 17.41 -21.45
N GLY A 166 9.56 18.47 -21.99
CA GLY A 166 8.88 19.75 -22.23
C GLY A 166 7.78 19.72 -23.30
N GLN A 167 7.64 18.62 -24.04
CA GLN A 167 6.63 18.41 -25.08
C GLN A 167 5.56 17.39 -24.67
N TRP A 168 5.71 16.74 -23.51
CA TRP A 168 4.70 15.83 -22.98
C TRP A 168 3.46 16.62 -22.59
N LYS A 169 2.28 16.06 -22.86
CA LYS A 169 1.05 16.60 -22.29
C LYS A 169 1.12 16.57 -20.76
N PRO A 170 0.45 17.50 -20.05
CA PRO A 170 0.46 17.52 -18.59
C PRO A 170 -0.14 16.23 -18.02
N THR A 171 0.24 15.91 -16.79
CA THR A 171 -0.37 14.82 -16.00
C THR A 171 -1.87 15.05 -15.87
N SER A 172 -2.67 14.08 -16.31
CA SER A 172 -4.13 14.18 -16.29
C SER A 172 -4.69 14.06 -14.86
N LYS A 173 -5.97 14.42 -14.67
CA LYS A 173 -6.68 14.14 -13.41
C LYS A 173 -6.85 12.63 -13.20
N SER A 174 -7.09 11.87 -14.27
CA SER A 174 -7.20 10.40 -14.23
C SER A 174 -5.89 9.76 -13.76
N MET A 175 -4.73 10.20 -14.27
CA MET A 175 -3.42 9.65 -13.89
C MET A 175 -3.17 9.82 -12.39
N ARG A 176 -3.45 11.01 -11.86
CA ARG A 176 -3.32 11.31 -10.42
C ARG A 176 -4.24 10.44 -9.58
N LYS A 177 -5.51 10.31 -9.98
CA LYS A 177 -6.48 9.48 -9.27
C LYS A 177 -6.12 7.99 -9.32
N THR A 178 -5.63 7.52 -10.46
CA THR A 178 -5.12 6.15 -10.64
C THR A 178 -3.93 5.90 -9.71
N TYR A 179 -2.96 6.81 -9.66
CA TYR A 179 -1.80 6.71 -8.76
C TYR A 179 -2.21 6.74 -7.28
N GLU A 180 -3.21 7.55 -6.93
CA GLU A 180 -3.79 7.58 -5.58
C GLU A 180 -4.38 6.21 -5.20
N TYR A 181 -5.21 5.61 -6.05
CA TYR A 181 -5.75 4.27 -5.78
C TYR A 181 -4.66 3.19 -5.70
N MET A 182 -3.63 3.24 -6.56
CA MET A 182 -2.49 2.31 -6.44
C MET A 182 -1.83 2.42 -5.08
N THR A 183 -1.57 3.64 -4.61
CA THR A 183 -0.93 3.89 -3.32
C THR A 183 -1.80 3.39 -2.16
N LYS A 184 -3.11 3.66 -2.20
CA LYS A 184 -4.07 3.19 -1.19
C LYS A 184 -4.18 1.66 -1.17
N LEU A 185 -4.25 1.04 -2.33
CA LEU A 185 -4.38 -0.41 -2.46
C LEU A 185 -3.09 -1.13 -2.01
N LEU A 186 -1.91 -0.62 -2.37
CA LEU A 186 -0.65 -1.13 -1.84
C LEU A 186 -0.59 -1.07 -0.31
N ASN A 187 -1.02 0.04 0.30
CA ASN A 187 -1.12 0.15 1.75
C ASN A 187 -2.06 -0.89 2.34
N ASP A 188 -3.27 -1.02 1.79
CA ASP A 188 -4.28 -1.93 2.33
C ASP A 188 -3.85 -3.39 2.19
N ILE A 189 -3.28 -3.78 1.04
CA ILE A 189 -2.66 -5.11 0.87
C ILE A 189 -1.55 -5.33 1.91
N ASN A 190 -0.68 -4.34 2.14
CA ASN A 190 0.38 -4.43 3.14
C ASN A 190 -0.18 -4.63 4.56
N VAL A 191 -1.24 -3.90 4.93
CA VAL A 191 -1.93 -4.11 6.20
C VAL A 191 -2.49 -5.53 6.29
N ALA A 192 -3.11 -6.02 5.21
CA ALA A 192 -3.72 -7.34 5.16
C ALA A 192 -2.70 -8.47 5.35
N ILE A 193 -1.60 -8.46 4.59
CA ILE A 193 -0.68 -9.62 4.52
C ILE A 193 0.58 -9.49 5.38
N ASN A 194 0.99 -8.26 5.74
CA ASN A 194 2.20 -8.02 6.53
C ASN A 194 1.92 -7.58 7.97
N ASN A 195 0.75 -6.99 8.25
CA ASN A 195 0.41 -6.48 9.57
C ASN A 195 -0.77 -7.20 10.24
N ASP A 196 -1.10 -8.42 9.78
CA ASP A 196 -2.20 -9.24 10.30
C ASP A 196 -3.54 -8.49 10.37
N GLY A 197 -3.82 -7.66 9.36
CA GLY A 197 -5.03 -6.84 9.27
C GLY A 197 -5.05 -5.62 10.21
N LYS A 198 -3.96 -5.33 10.91
CA LYS A 198 -3.88 -4.21 11.87
C LYS A 198 -3.14 -3.02 11.26
N GLY A 199 -3.81 -1.89 11.17
CA GLY A 199 -3.20 -0.66 10.68
C GLY A 199 -4.24 0.33 10.18
N LYS A 200 -3.78 1.49 9.70
CA LYS A 200 -4.65 2.43 9.00
C LYS A 200 -4.91 1.90 7.59
N THR A 201 -6.17 1.81 7.22
CA THR A 201 -6.63 1.38 5.90
C THR A 201 -7.30 2.53 5.16
N PHE A 202 -7.47 2.37 3.85
CA PHE A 202 -8.22 3.27 2.98
C PHE A 202 -9.51 2.64 2.45
N GLY A 203 -9.74 1.36 2.74
CA GLY A 203 -10.97 0.66 2.42
C GLY A 203 -11.06 0.22 0.97
N VAL A 204 -9.95 0.06 0.25
CA VAL A 204 -9.96 -0.27 -1.20
C VAL A 204 -9.58 -1.73 -1.51
N SER A 205 -9.34 -2.53 -0.47
CA SER A 205 -8.95 -3.95 -0.60
C SER A 205 -10.13 -4.88 -0.35
N HIS A 206 -10.29 -5.89 -1.21
CA HIS A 206 -11.16 -7.04 -0.97
C HIS A 206 -10.68 -7.85 0.22
N GLN A 207 -9.36 -8.06 0.36
CA GLN A 207 -8.80 -8.87 1.45
C GLN A 207 -9.14 -8.31 2.85
N LEU A 208 -9.42 -7.01 2.94
CA LEU A 208 -9.84 -6.32 4.18
C LEU A 208 -11.33 -5.95 4.23
N ASP A 209 -12.15 -6.42 3.29
CA ASP A 209 -13.58 -6.06 3.20
C ASP A 209 -13.81 -4.53 3.16
N GLY A 210 -12.97 -3.83 2.41
CA GLY A 210 -12.98 -2.37 2.35
C GLY A 210 -14.26 -1.78 1.76
N GLU A 211 -14.80 -0.74 2.39
CA GLU A 211 -16.06 -0.11 1.95
C GLU A 211 -15.95 0.65 0.61
N ALA A 212 -14.74 1.00 0.18
CA ALA A 212 -14.45 1.76 -1.04
C ALA A 212 -13.95 0.88 -2.21
N THR A 213 -13.90 -0.45 -2.03
CA THR A 213 -13.47 -1.38 -3.09
C THR A 213 -14.30 -1.23 -4.36
N SER A 214 -15.63 -1.17 -4.26
CA SER A 214 -16.51 -1.02 -5.43
C SER A 214 -16.36 0.33 -6.14
N GLU A 215 -16.01 1.41 -5.41
CA GLU A 215 -15.74 2.72 -6.01
C GLU A 215 -14.48 2.66 -6.87
N MET A 216 -13.39 2.10 -6.33
CA MET A 216 -12.15 1.92 -7.06
C MET A 216 -12.35 1.03 -8.29
N GLU A 217 -13.05 -0.08 -8.17
CA GLU A 217 -13.32 -0.98 -9.31
C GLU A 217 -14.19 -0.33 -10.37
N SER A 218 -15.18 0.47 -9.96
CA SER A 218 -15.96 1.27 -10.90
C SER A 218 -15.03 2.19 -11.69
N PHE A 219 -14.13 2.92 -11.01
CA PHE A 219 -13.13 3.74 -11.67
C PHE A 219 -12.21 2.95 -12.62
N ILE A 220 -11.79 1.73 -12.24
CA ILE A 220 -11.00 0.84 -13.11
C ILE A 220 -11.81 0.34 -14.31
N SER A 221 -13.14 0.24 -14.21
CA SER A 221 -14.01 -0.24 -15.30
C SER A 221 -14.40 0.85 -16.30
N TYR A 222 -14.52 2.10 -15.87
CA TYR A 222 -14.82 3.22 -16.77
C TYR A 222 -13.57 3.64 -17.55
N SER A 223 -13.44 3.20 -18.80
CA SER A 223 -12.52 3.79 -19.78
C SER A 223 -13.11 5.10 -20.29
N ASP A 224 -12.30 6.14 -20.44
CA ASP A 224 -12.68 7.50 -20.84
C ASP A 224 -13.49 7.59 -22.15
N GLU A 225 -14.82 7.37 -22.09
CA GLU A 225 -15.75 7.77 -23.15
C GLU A 225 -16.08 9.28 -23.10
N ASP A 226 -15.68 9.99 -22.05
CA ASP A 226 -16.11 11.39 -21.82
C ASP A 226 -14.99 12.45 -22.00
N SER A 227 -13.84 12.10 -22.61
CA SER A 227 -12.83 13.12 -22.93
C SER A 227 -13.16 14.02 -24.14
N GLU A 228 -14.35 13.88 -24.72
CA GLU A 228 -14.86 14.72 -25.82
C GLU A 228 -15.82 15.84 -25.38
N THR A 229 -15.78 16.38 -24.16
CA THR A 229 -16.41 17.70 -23.93
C THR A 229 -15.70 18.49 -22.85
N GLU A 230 -14.75 19.34 -23.24
CA GLU A 230 -14.54 20.66 -22.65
C GLU A 230 -13.63 21.46 -23.62
N ASN A 231 -14.27 22.03 -24.65
CA ASN A 231 -13.74 23.13 -25.49
C ASN A 231 -13.98 24.46 -24.79
#